data_AF-A0A101XGH6-F1
#
_entry.id   AF-A0A101XGH6-F1
#
_cell.length_a   1.000
_cell.length_b   1.000
_cell.length_c   1.000
_cell.angle_alpha   90.00
_cell.angle_beta   90.00
_cell.angle_gamma   90.00
#
_symmetry.space_group_name_H-M   'P 1'
#
loop_
_entity.id
_entity.type
_entity.pdbx_description
1 polymer ?
#
loop_
_entity_poly.entity_id
_entity_poly.type
_entity_poly.pdbx_seq_one_letter_code
_entity_poly.pdbx_strand_id
1 'polypeptide(L)'
;MQSHGVLICGAVPVRKPADVYRALEAPVTCLELRLDYLEAGLAEVRPALEQSAVRKTVIFTVRRREEGGTWRGSEEERASLYLRLLELNPHYVDVEAEASIAGGIL
;
A
#
# COMPACT_ATOMS: atom_id res chain seq x y z
N MET A 1 -8.74 1.53 25.23
CA MET A 1 -7.77 0.50 24.77
C MET A 1 -6.39 0.99 25.21
N GLN A 2 -5.73 0.29 26.14
CA GLN A 2 -4.40 0.70 26.59
C GLN A 2 -3.40 0.43 25.45
N SER A 3 -3.08 1.48 24.69
CA SER A 3 -2.02 1.44 23.70
C SER A 3 -0.69 1.33 24.46
N HIS A 4 0.05 0.24 24.24
CA HIS A 4 1.37 0.02 24.83
C HIS A 4 2.46 0.92 24.18
N GLY A 5 2.08 2.08 23.62
CA GLY A 5 2.95 2.91 22.77
C GLY A 5 3.25 2.29 21.40
N VAL A 6 2.57 1.19 21.03
CA VAL A 6 2.80 0.46 19.78
C VAL A 6 1.73 0.83 18.76
N LEU A 7 2.16 1.13 17.52
CA LEU A 7 1.25 1.29 16.38
C LEU A 7 0.87 -0.09 15.83
N ILE A 8 -0.43 -0.35 15.71
CA ILE A 8 -0.96 -1.58 15.12
C ILE A 8 -1.47 -1.26 13.72
N CYS A 9 -0.88 -1.87 12.70
CA CYS A 9 -1.33 -1.77 11.31
C CYS A 9 -2.12 -3.02 10.90
N GLY A 10 -3.29 -2.84 10.31
CA GLY A 10 -4.03 -3.93 9.66
C GLY A 10 -3.59 -4.11 8.21
N ALA A 11 -3.23 -5.34 7.82
CA ALA A 11 -2.86 -5.66 6.44
C ALA A 11 -4.09 -5.98 5.58
N VAL A 12 -4.20 -5.34 4.41
CA VAL A 12 -5.39 -5.41 3.54
C VAL A 12 -4.97 -5.72 2.11
N PRO A 13 -5.26 -6.92 1.59
CA PRO A 13 -5.20 -7.21 0.16
C PRO A 13 -6.19 -6.31 -0.60
N VAL A 14 -5.69 -5.43 -1.45
CA VAL A 14 -6.53 -4.51 -2.23
C VAL A 14 -6.68 -5.05 -3.64
N ARG A 15 -7.84 -5.59 -3.97
CA ARG A 15 -8.17 -6.02 -5.35
C ARG A 15 -8.93 -4.95 -6.09
N LYS A 16 -9.79 -4.22 -5.38
CA LYS A 16 -10.72 -3.20 -5.91
C LYS A 16 -11.02 -2.11 -4.87
N PRO A 17 -11.64 -0.97 -5.23
CA PRO A 17 -11.88 0.14 -4.30
C PRO A 17 -12.64 -0.23 -3.02
N ALA A 18 -13.60 -1.16 -3.13
CA ALA A 18 -14.41 -1.62 -2.00
C ALA A 18 -13.58 -2.24 -0.84
N ASP A 19 -12.40 -2.81 -1.13
CA ASP A 19 -11.53 -3.37 -0.09
C ASP A 19 -10.97 -2.28 0.82
N VAL A 20 -10.58 -1.14 0.23
CA VAL A 20 -10.07 0.02 0.96
C VAL A 20 -11.18 0.65 1.80
N TYR A 21 -12.36 0.88 1.22
CA TYR A 21 -13.48 1.46 1.98
C TYR A 21 -13.89 0.61 3.18
N ARG A 22 -13.94 -0.71 3.01
CA ARG A 22 -14.19 -1.64 4.13
C ARG A 22 -13.09 -1.57 5.19
N ALA A 23 -11.83 -1.47 4.79
CA ALA A 23 -10.71 -1.34 5.72
C ALA A 23 -10.73 -0.01 6.50
N LEU A 24 -11.27 1.06 5.91
CA LEU A 24 -11.39 2.35 6.60
C LEU A 24 -12.32 2.31 7.83
N GLU A 25 -13.23 1.35 7.88
CA GLU A 25 -14.13 1.14 9.01
C GLU A 25 -13.54 0.19 10.07
N ALA A 26 -12.33 -0.36 9.85
CA ALA A 26 -11.64 -1.15 10.85
C ALA A 26 -11.20 -0.30 12.05
N PRO A 27 -11.17 -0.87 13.27
CA PRO A 27 -10.82 -0.14 14.50
C PRO A 27 -9.33 0.23 14.62
N VAL A 28 -8.48 -0.25 13.70
CA VAL A 28 -7.05 0.08 13.65
C VAL A 28 -6.82 1.47 13.07
N THR A 29 -5.80 2.16 13.55
CA THR A 29 -5.44 3.52 13.09
C THR A 29 -4.45 3.53 11.93
N CYS A 30 -3.79 2.40 11.69
CA CYS A 30 -2.89 2.19 10.57
C CYS A 30 -3.38 1.06 9.66
N LEU A 31 -3.19 1.22 8.36
CA LEU A 31 -3.44 0.18 7.36
C LEU A 31 -2.21 -0.02 6.48
N GLU A 32 -1.83 -1.28 6.28
CA GLU A 32 -0.96 -1.68 5.18
C GLU A 32 -1.86 -2.08 4.00
N LEU A 33 -1.84 -1.29 2.94
CA LEU A 33 -2.57 -1.57 1.71
C LEU A 33 -1.66 -2.35 0.76
N ARG A 34 -1.95 -3.64 0.63
CA ARG A 34 -1.24 -4.60 -0.23
C ARG A 34 -1.76 -4.48 -1.66
N LEU A 35 -1.10 -3.64 -2.44
CA LEU A 35 -1.44 -3.28 -3.81
C LEU A 35 -0.90 -4.27 -4.84
N ASP A 36 -0.04 -5.21 -4.43
CA ASP A 36 0.36 -6.36 -5.23
C ASP A 36 -0.83 -7.28 -5.61
N TYR A 37 -1.99 -7.12 -4.95
CA TYR A 37 -3.24 -7.83 -5.23
C TYR A 37 -4.18 -7.10 -6.20
N LEU A 38 -3.80 -5.95 -6.75
CA LEU A 38 -4.70 -5.14 -7.59
C LEU A 38 -5.17 -5.94 -8.82
N GLU A 39 -6.49 -6.08 -8.93
CA GLU A 39 -7.18 -6.61 -10.12
C GLU A 39 -7.79 -5.46 -10.93
N ALA A 40 -8.24 -4.40 -10.23
CA ALA A 40 -8.67 -3.14 -10.83
C ALA A 40 -7.49 -2.27 -11.27
N GLY A 41 -7.74 -1.40 -12.25
CA GLY A 41 -6.74 -0.41 -12.69
C GLY A 41 -6.47 0.66 -11.61
N LEU A 42 -5.24 1.21 -11.58
CA LEU A 42 -4.86 2.21 -10.56
C LEU A 42 -5.81 3.43 -10.55
N ALA A 43 -6.29 3.87 -11.71
CA ALA A 43 -7.21 5.00 -11.80
C ALA A 43 -8.55 4.75 -11.10
N GLU A 44 -9.01 3.50 -11.07
CA GLU A 44 -10.26 3.12 -10.41
C GLU A 44 -10.11 3.11 -8.89
N VAL A 45 -8.98 2.60 -8.38
CA VAL A 45 -8.71 2.50 -6.93
C VAL A 45 -8.21 3.82 -6.32
N ARG A 46 -7.65 4.72 -7.14
CA ARG A 46 -7.04 5.98 -6.70
C ARG A 46 -7.90 6.80 -5.72
N PRO A 47 -9.20 7.07 -5.95
CA PRO A 47 -10.01 7.85 -5.01
C PRO A 47 -10.09 7.20 -3.61
N ALA A 48 -10.13 5.88 -3.55
CA ALA A 48 -10.17 5.15 -2.29
C ALA A 48 -8.82 5.23 -1.55
N LEU A 49 -7.70 5.15 -2.29
CA LEU A 49 -6.35 5.32 -1.74
C LEU A 49 -6.14 6.73 -1.20
N GLU A 50 -6.55 7.77 -1.94
CA GLU A 50 -6.49 9.17 -1.50
C GLU A 50 -7.30 9.37 -0.21
N GLN A 51 -8.54 8.87 -0.17
CA GLN A 51 -9.36 8.94 1.05
C GLN A 51 -8.71 8.19 2.22
N SER A 52 -8.02 7.07 1.95
CA SER A 52 -7.34 6.31 3.01
C SER A 52 -6.19 7.08 3.63
N ALA A 53 -5.39 7.77 2.82
CA ALA A 53 -4.28 8.60 3.28
C ALA A 53 -4.75 9.82 4.09
N VAL A 54 -5.98 10.31 3.87
CA VAL A 54 -6.56 11.38 4.69
C VAL A 54 -7.09 10.86 6.03
N ARG A 55 -7.68 9.66 6.06
CA ARG A 55 -8.42 9.14 7.23
C ARG A 55 -7.58 8.33 8.20
N LYS A 56 -6.50 7.69 7.75
CA LYS A 56 -5.68 6.78 8.56
C LYS A 56 -4.20 6.90 8.18
N THR A 57 -3.33 6.43 9.06
CA THR A 57 -1.93 6.16 8.68
C THR A 57 -1.94 5.02 7.66
N VAL A 58 -1.28 5.20 6.52
CA VAL A 58 -1.25 4.18 5.47
C VAL A 58 0.18 3.84 5.06
N ILE A 59 0.41 2.54 4.89
CA ILE A 59 1.60 1.96 4.28
C ILE A 59 1.17 1.40 2.92
N PHE A 60 1.75 1.88 1.83
CA PHE A 60 1.53 1.29 0.52
C PHE A 60 2.59 0.25 0.22
N THR A 61 2.15 -0.95 -0.16
CA THR A 61 3.04 -2.10 -0.35
C THR A 61 2.76 -2.75 -1.69
N VAL A 62 3.80 -2.92 -2.51
CA VAL A 62 3.79 -3.74 -3.72
C VAL A 62 4.86 -4.83 -3.56
N ARG A 63 4.48 -5.90 -2.87
CA ARG A 63 5.40 -6.99 -2.50
C ARG A 63 5.74 -7.89 -3.69
N ARG A 64 7.03 -8.13 -3.91
CA ARG A 64 7.54 -9.09 -4.91
C ARG A 64 7.12 -10.53 -4.61
N ARG A 65 7.01 -11.36 -5.65
CA ARG A 65 6.67 -12.79 -5.50
C ARG A 65 7.73 -13.56 -4.73
N GLU A 66 9.00 -13.22 -4.93
CA GLU A 66 10.17 -13.82 -4.29
C GLU A 66 10.16 -13.60 -2.77
N GLU A 67 9.44 -12.57 -2.30
CA GLU A 67 9.27 -12.21 -0.89
C GLU A 67 7.82 -12.44 -0.40
N GLY A 68 7.09 -13.36 -1.05
CA GLY A 68 5.76 -13.79 -0.61
C GLY A 68 4.60 -12.88 -1.02
N GLY A 69 4.83 -11.95 -1.94
CA GLY A 69 3.80 -11.13 -2.57
C GLY A 69 3.16 -11.76 -3.80
N THR A 70 2.29 -10.99 -4.45
CA THR A 70 1.60 -11.41 -5.68
C THR A 70 1.98 -10.63 -6.92
N TRP A 71 2.92 -9.68 -6.83
CA TRP A 71 3.43 -8.94 -7.99
C TRP A 71 4.09 -9.88 -9.00
N ARG A 72 3.76 -9.72 -10.29
CA ARG A 72 4.29 -10.54 -11.40
C ARG A 72 4.90 -9.71 -12.55
N GLY A 73 4.84 -8.39 -12.48
CA GLY A 73 5.46 -7.51 -13.45
C GLY A 73 6.97 -7.40 -13.26
N SER A 74 7.63 -6.62 -14.11
CA SER A 74 9.05 -6.32 -13.97
C SER A 74 9.30 -5.35 -12.81
N GLU A 75 10.58 -5.16 -12.47
CA GLU A 75 10.97 -4.19 -11.45
C GLU A 75 10.80 -2.75 -11.92
N GLU A 76 10.98 -2.48 -13.21
CA GLU A 76 10.76 -1.18 -13.82
C GLU A 76 9.27 -0.80 -13.81
N GLU A 77 8.39 -1.78 -14.07
CA GLU A 77 6.94 -1.61 -13.94
C GLU A 77 6.54 -1.33 -12.49
N ARG A 78 7.13 -2.07 -11.54
CA ARG A 78 6.90 -1.89 -10.11
C ARG A 78 7.37 -0.51 -9.65
N ALA A 79 8.52 -0.04 -10.15
CA ALA A 79 9.02 1.28 -9.86
C ALA A 79 8.15 2.40 -10.40
N SER A 80 7.68 2.25 -11.63
CA SER A 80 6.72 3.17 -12.23
C SER A 80 5.41 3.21 -11.43
N LEU A 81 4.95 2.08 -10.90
CA LEU A 81 3.79 2.02 -10.01
C LEU A 81 4.04 2.77 -8.69
N TYR A 82 5.18 2.57 -8.03
CA TYR A 82 5.52 3.29 -6.80
C TYR A 82 5.55 4.81 -7.00
N LEU A 83 6.15 5.30 -8.09
CA LEU A 83 6.17 6.74 -8.38
C LEU A 83 4.75 7.32 -8.45
N ARG A 84 3.82 6.62 -9.12
CA ARG A 84 2.41 7.03 -9.19
C ARG A 84 1.68 6.92 -7.85
N LEU A 85 2.07 5.96 -7.02
CA LEU A 85 1.50 5.79 -5.68
C LEU A 85 1.98 6.88 -4.71
N LEU A 86 3.22 7.35 -4.85
CA LEU A 86 3.76 8.44 -4.05
C LEU A 86 3.03 9.77 -4.29
N GLU A 87 2.51 10.01 -5.49
CA GLU A 87 1.64 11.16 -5.78
C GLU A 87 0.40 11.22 -4.88
N LEU A 88 -0.01 10.09 -4.30
CA LEU A 88 -1.17 9.99 -3.40
C LEU A 88 -0.79 10.27 -1.93
N ASN A 89 0.46 10.64 -1.66
CA ASN A 89 1.01 11.00 -0.34
C ASN A 89 0.72 9.96 0.76
N PRO A 90 1.11 8.67 0.60
CA PRO A 90 1.05 7.72 1.71
C PRO A 90 1.96 8.16 2.86
N HIS A 91 1.67 7.69 4.07
CA HIS A 91 2.52 7.99 5.22
C HIS A 91 3.82 7.19 5.19
N TYR A 92 3.75 5.98 4.63
CA TYR A 92 4.88 5.08 4.43
C TYR A 92 4.72 4.31 3.13
N VAL A 93 5.85 3.87 2.57
CA VAL A 93 5.89 2.84 1.54
C VAL A 93 6.72 1.67 2.07
N ASP A 94 6.29 0.45 1.77
CA ASP A 94 7.06 -0.75 2.08
C ASP A 94 7.85 -1.17 0.86
N VAL A 95 9.17 -1.07 0.95
CA VAL A 95 10.11 -1.38 -0.11
C VAL A 95 11.08 -2.42 0.41
N GLU A 96 11.27 -3.50 -0.34
CA GLU A 96 12.19 -4.56 0.04
C GLU A 96 13.65 -4.05 0.03
N ALA A 97 14.44 -4.43 1.05
CA ALA A 97 15.77 -3.87 1.27
C ALA A 97 16.73 -4.10 0.08
N GLU A 98 16.60 -5.24 -0.60
CA GLU A 98 17.41 -5.63 -1.76
C GLU A 98 16.82 -5.14 -3.08
N ALA A 99 15.76 -4.32 -3.04
CA ALA A 99 15.16 -3.79 -4.25
C ALA A 99 15.99 -2.63 -4.82
N SER A 100 16.32 -2.71 -6.11
CA SER A 100 17.01 -1.64 -6.85
C SER A 100 16.29 -0.30 -6.76
N ILE A 101 14.96 -0.34 -6.62
CA ILE A 101 14.12 0.85 -6.44
C ILE A 101 14.41 1.61 -5.15
N ALA A 102 14.91 0.96 -4.09
CA ALA A 102 15.12 1.61 -2.79
C ALA A 102 15.99 2.88 -2.89
N GLY A 103 16.94 2.93 -3.82
CA GLY A 103 17.76 4.13 -4.07
C GLY A 103 17.11 5.23 -4.92
N GLY A 104 15.94 4.98 -5.52
CA GLY A 104 15.26 5.90 -6.44
C GLY A 104 13.97 6.53 -5.90
N ILE A 105 13.46 6.06 -4.76
CA ILE A 105 12.28 6.62 -4.05
C ILE A 105 12.62 7.21 -2.68
N LEU A 106 13.89 7.17 -2.29
CA LEU A 106 14.47 7.96 -1.19
C LEU A 106 14.97 9.31 -1.74
#